data_AF-A0A3M0ZPE7-F1
#
_entry.id   AF-A0A3M0ZPE7-F1
#
_cell.length_a   1.000
_cell.length_b   1.000
_cell.length_c   1.000
_cell.angle_alpha   90.00
_cell.angle_beta   90.00
_cell.angle_gamma   90.00
#
_symmetry.space_group_name_H-M   'P 1'
#
loop_
_entity.id
_entity.type
_entity.pdbx_description
1 polymer ?
#
loop_
_entity_poly.entity_id
_entity_poly.type
_entity_poly.pdbx_seq_one_letter_code
_entity_poly.pdbx_strand_id
1 'polypeptide(L)'
;MALLTEPDARGAQYACTVSYTMEALVAIGDLRFESSYPSGVDPAGSGAAVSCRSLVRDDEPVQAEFFDDDAGTLSFHFWSAGGFPGFNPLAICDLTADHVPQASEFSAATISALDPQGAPLVPLPAVTVREVFCPTTTTTTTTTTTVPAPVCGDADGNGRVDATDALLVLWAAVERLPCPPSRCDASGDGRLSASDALLVLRAAVGLPAALSCPATGP
;
A
#
# COMPACT_ATOMS: atom_id res chain seq x y z
N MET A 1 27.46 21.26 -39.21
CA MET A 1 27.95 19.93 -38.79
C MET A 1 27.43 19.70 -37.38
N ALA A 2 26.15 19.35 -37.28
CA ALA A 2 25.51 19.04 -36.01
C ALA A 2 25.63 17.52 -35.82
N LEU A 3 26.35 17.10 -34.79
CA LEU A 3 26.32 15.71 -34.33
C LEU A 3 24.93 15.47 -33.76
N LEU A 4 24.11 14.71 -34.49
CA LEU A 4 22.99 14.01 -33.91
C LEU A 4 23.58 12.88 -33.07
N THR A 5 23.53 13.01 -31.74
CA THR A 5 23.80 11.91 -30.83
C THR A 5 22.77 10.82 -31.07
N GLU A 6 23.27 9.62 -31.34
CA GLU A 6 22.54 8.38 -31.52
C GLU A 6 21.64 8.09 -30.30
N PRO A 7 20.47 7.43 -30.46
CA PRO A 7 19.70 6.94 -29.34
C PRO A 7 20.50 5.82 -28.66
N ASP A 8 20.92 6.06 -27.42
CA ASP A 8 21.69 5.13 -26.60
C ASP A 8 20.95 3.79 -26.48
N ALA A 9 21.65 2.70 -26.83
CA ALA A 9 21.15 1.34 -26.79
C ALA A 9 21.12 0.77 -25.34
N ARG A 10 20.58 1.53 -24.40
CA ARG A 10 20.24 1.02 -23.06
C ARG A 10 18.82 0.47 -23.12
N GLY A 11 18.62 -0.75 -22.62
CA GLY A 11 17.29 -1.31 -22.41
C GLY A 11 16.39 -0.31 -21.68
N ALA A 12 15.08 -0.40 -21.90
CA ALA A 12 14.12 0.52 -21.30
C ALA A 12 14.36 0.64 -19.79
N GLN A 13 14.79 1.83 -19.33
CA GLN A 13 14.93 2.11 -17.91
C GLN A 13 13.56 2.55 -17.37
N TYR A 14 13.05 1.82 -16.40
CA TYR A 14 11.83 2.11 -15.67
C TYR A 14 12.17 2.97 -14.45
N ALA A 15 11.47 4.09 -14.30
CA ALA A 15 11.52 4.91 -13.08
C ALA A 15 10.45 4.39 -12.10
N CYS A 16 10.85 3.59 -11.13
CA CYS A 16 9.92 2.92 -10.22
C CYS A 16 9.93 3.56 -8.83
N THR A 17 8.98 3.17 -7.99
CA THR A 17 8.98 3.48 -6.55
C THR A 17 8.69 2.22 -5.76
N VAL A 18 9.40 1.99 -4.66
CA VAL A 18 9.14 0.89 -3.71
C VAL A 18 8.65 1.45 -2.38
N SER A 19 7.60 0.85 -1.82
CA SER A 19 7.03 1.26 -0.53
C SER A 19 7.18 0.17 0.54
N TYR A 20 7.59 0.60 1.74
CA TYR A 20 7.79 -0.26 2.90
C TYR A 20 6.70 -0.03 3.93
N THR A 21 6.25 -1.11 4.56
CA THR A 21 5.29 -1.06 5.66
C THR A 21 5.76 -1.95 6.79
N MET A 22 5.23 -1.69 7.98
CA MET A 22 5.48 -2.49 9.15
C MET A 22 4.17 -2.77 9.86
N GLU A 23 4.14 -3.94 10.49
CA GLU A 23 3.07 -4.35 11.38
C GLU A 23 3.66 -4.60 12.76
N ALA A 24 3.37 -3.72 13.70
CA ALA A 24 3.69 -3.89 15.10
C ALA A 24 2.53 -3.45 15.98
N LEU A 25 2.17 -4.29 16.95
CA LEU A 25 1.08 -4.03 17.90
C LEU A 25 1.45 -3.03 19.01
N VAL A 26 2.64 -2.43 18.94
CA VAL A 26 3.21 -1.54 19.95
C VAL A 26 3.85 -0.32 19.29
N ALA A 27 4.02 0.75 20.06
CA ALA A 27 4.77 1.92 19.63
C ALA A 27 6.27 1.59 19.54
N ILE A 28 6.94 2.20 18.57
CA ILE A 28 8.36 1.99 18.29
C ILE A 28 9.12 3.28 18.58
N GLY A 29 10.17 3.22 19.40
CA GLY A 29 11.09 4.34 19.63
C GLY A 29 12.26 4.37 18.66
N ASP A 30 12.74 3.18 18.26
CA ASP A 30 13.86 2.99 17.34
C ASP A 30 13.58 1.77 16.45
N LEU A 31 13.81 1.91 15.14
CA LEU A 31 13.66 0.82 14.18
C LEU A 31 14.82 0.86 13.19
N ARG A 32 15.53 -0.25 13.07
CA ARG A 32 16.49 -0.49 12.01
C ARG A 32 16.11 -1.73 11.22
N PHE A 33 16.04 -1.59 9.91
CA PHE A 33 15.85 -2.71 9.00
C PHE A 33 16.69 -2.53 7.74
N GLU A 34 16.94 -3.65 7.06
CA GLU A 34 17.67 -3.68 5.80
C GLU A 34 16.76 -4.34 4.74
N SER A 35 16.79 -3.82 3.52
CA SER A 35 16.09 -4.37 2.37
C SER A 35 17.09 -4.74 1.29
N SER A 36 17.09 -5.99 0.87
CA SER A 36 17.75 -6.37 -0.38
C SER A 36 16.88 -6.01 -1.59
N TYR A 37 17.53 -5.72 -2.71
CA TYR A 37 16.88 -5.49 -4.01
C TYR A 37 17.55 -6.34 -5.11
N PRO A 38 16.79 -6.75 -6.14
CA PRO A 38 17.32 -7.64 -7.18
C PRO A 38 18.29 -6.93 -8.12
N SER A 39 19.13 -7.69 -8.82
CA SER A 39 20.02 -7.15 -9.85
C SER A 39 19.23 -6.48 -10.97
N GLY A 40 19.73 -5.37 -11.50
CA GLY A 40 19.03 -4.59 -12.53
C GLY A 40 18.00 -3.61 -11.96
N VAL A 41 17.90 -3.52 -10.64
CA VAL A 41 17.19 -2.48 -9.90
C VAL A 41 18.21 -1.75 -9.05
N ASP A 42 18.24 -0.43 -9.15
CA ASP A 42 19.12 0.44 -8.38
C ASP A 42 18.29 1.54 -7.71
N PRO A 43 18.46 1.81 -6.42
CA PRO A 43 17.91 3.01 -5.80
C PRO A 43 18.39 4.27 -6.52
N ALA A 44 17.52 5.28 -6.64
CA ALA A 44 17.91 6.55 -7.23
C ALA A 44 18.84 7.30 -6.26
N GLY A 45 20.11 7.49 -6.63
CA GLY A 45 21.15 8.02 -5.73
C GLY A 45 21.89 6.91 -5.00
N SER A 46 22.91 7.25 -4.21
CA SER A 46 23.74 6.25 -3.51
C SER A 46 24.15 6.72 -2.12
N GLY A 47 24.54 5.77 -1.26
CA GLY A 47 24.87 6.05 0.13
C GLY A 47 23.76 6.83 0.83
N ALA A 48 24.13 7.85 1.60
CA ALA A 48 23.18 8.72 2.29
C ALA A 48 22.41 9.70 1.37
N ALA A 49 22.74 9.74 0.07
CA ALA A 49 22.06 10.59 -0.92
C ALA A 49 20.97 9.84 -1.69
N VAL A 50 20.62 8.62 -1.26
CA VAL A 50 19.52 7.84 -1.84
C VAL A 50 18.18 8.57 -1.73
N SER A 51 17.39 8.54 -2.80
CA SER A 51 16.09 9.19 -2.94
C SER A 51 15.00 8.40 -2.22
N CYS A 52 15.13 8.33 -0.90
CA CYS A 52 14.14 7.76 0.00
C CYS A 52 13.53 8.84 0.87
N ARG A 53 12.24 8.70 1.19
CA ARG A 53 11.54 9.58 2.12
C ARG A 53 10.74 8.79 3.14
N SER A 54 10.75 9.28 4.38
CA SER A 54 9.88 8.76 5.44
C SER A 54 8.42 9.08 5.13
N LEU A 55 7.55 8.10 5.35
CA LEU A 55 6.10 8.23 5.30
C LEU A 55 5.48 8.17 6.70
N VAL A 56 6.28 7.96 7.75
CA VAL A 56 5.81 7.93 9.12
C VAL A 56 5.28 9.31 9.49
N ARG A 57 4.01 9.35 9.89
CA ARG A 57 3.34 10.57 10.37
C ARG A 57 3.01 10.37 11.84
N ASP A 58 3.50 11.28 12.66
CA ASP A 58 3.13 11.39 14.06
C ASP A 58 3.16 12.87 14.48
N ASP A 59 2.61 13.18 15.66
CA ASP A 59 2.63 14.50 16.27
C ASP A 59 4.06 14.95 16.60
N GLU A 60 4.95 13.98 16.89
CA GLU A 60 6.39 14.20 17.07
C GLU A 60 7.17 13.92 15.77
N PRO A 61 8.22 14.70 15.47
CA PRO A 61 9.01 14.50 14.26
C PRO A 61 9.79 13.19 14.35
N VAL A 62 9.39 12.21 13.55
CA VAL A 62 10.15 10.97 13.34
C VAL A 62 11.32 11.27 12.42
N GLN A 63 12.53 11.06 12.93
CA GLN A 63 13.73 11.14 12.11
C GLN A 63 13.93 9.84 11.34
N ALA A 64 14.46 9.96 10.12
CA ALA A 64 14.75 8.83 9.26
C ALA A 64 16.06 9.05 8.52
N GLU A 65 16.89 8.02 8.50
CA GLU A 65 18.12 7.92 7.71
C GLU A 65 18.00 6.74 6.75
N PHE A 66 18.49 6.96 5.53
CA PHE A 66 18.48 6.00 4.45
C PHE A 66 19.89 5.89 3.89
N PHE A 67 20.34 4.67 3.62
CA PHE A 67 21.66 4.44 3.07
C PHE A 67 21.63 3.27 2.09
N ASP A 68 22.05 3.50 0.85
CA ASP A 68 22.30 2.43 -0.12
C ASP A 68 23.77 2.03 -0.13
N ASP A 69 24.06 0.73 -0.07
CA ASP A 69 25.43 0.20 -0.01
C ASP A 69 26.11 0.00 -1.38
N ASP A 70 25.43 0.38 -2.47
CA ASP A 70 25.83 0.15 -3.86
C ASP A 70 26.07 -1.34 -4.19
N ALA A 71 25.60 -2.26 -3.33
CA ALA A 71 25.87 -3.69 -3.39
C ALA A 71 24.61 -4.56 -3.21
N GLY A 72 23.42 -3.98 -3.41
CA GLY A 72 22.16 -4.70 -3.34
C GLY A 72 21.41 -4.56 -2.03
N THR A 73 21.87 -3.72 -1.09
CA THR A 73 21.25 -3.54 0.23
C THR A 73 20.96 -2.07 0.53
N LEU A 74 19.70 -1.81 0.86
CA LEU A 74 19.23 -0.52 1.33
C LEU A 74 18.98 -0.60 2.84
N SER A 75 19.69 0.22 3.60
CA SER A 75 19.59 0.33 5.06
C SER A 75 18.66 1.48 5.47
N PHE A 76 17.88 1.23 6.50
CA PHE A 76 16.91 2.17 7.04
C PHE A 76 17.06 2.28 8.55
N HIS A 77 17.04 3.50 9.05
CA HIS A 77 17.02 3.78 10.48
C HIS A 77 15.99 4.86 10.78
N PHE A 78 15.03 4.54 11.63
CA PHE A 78 14.01 5.46 12.13
C PHE A 78 14.15 5.57 13.64
N TRP A 79 14.01 6.78 14.17
CA TRP A 79 13.94 6.98 15.61
C TRP A 79 13.01 8.14 15.94
N SER A 80 12.41 8.08 17.13
CA SER A 80 11.54 9.13 17.69
C SER A 80 11.61 9.10 19.20
N ALA A 81 11.74 10.27 19.83
CA ALA A 81 11.72 10.39 21.29
C ALA A 81 10.33 10.09 21.89
N GLY A 82 9.25 10.38 21.16
CA GLY A 82 7.87 10.08 21.56
C GLY A 82 7.38 8.70 21.12
N GLY A 83 8.19 8.00 20.32
CA GLY A 83 7.77 6.82 19.59
C GLY A 83 6.98 7.16 18.33
N PHE A 84 6.64 6.12 17.56
CA PHE A 84 5.70 6.19 16.46
C PHE A 84 4.85 4.91 16.37
N PRO A 85 3.62 4.97 15.83
CA PRO A 85 2.73 3.82 15.76
C PRO A 85 3.28 2.74 14.83
N GLY A 86 3.10 1.49 15.26
CA GLY A 86 3.67 0.32 14.61
C GLY A 86 2.98 -0.14 13.32
N PHE A 87 1.80 0.40 13.00
CA PHE A 87 1.05 0.11 11.78
C PHE A 87 1.06 1.35 10.89
N ASN A 88 2.10 1.49 10.06
CA ASN A 88 2.18 2.62 9.14
C ASN A 88 3.03 2.29 7.90
N PRO A 89 2.81 3.01 6.79
CA PRO A 89 3.81 3.11 5.75
C PRO A 89 5.07 3.76 6.35
N LEU A 90 6.22 3.10 6.19
CA LEU A 90 7.48 3.56 6.78
C LEU A 90 8.21 4.51 5.85
N ALA A 91 8.46 4.06 4.62
CA ALA A 91 9.21 4.83 3.64
C ALA A 91 8.80 4.46 2.22
N ILE A 92 9.14 5.37 1.31
CA ILE A 92 9.09 5.14 -0.12
C ILE A 92 10.41 5.62 -0.74
N CYS A 93 10.95 4.81 -1.65
CA CYS A 93 12.19 5.09 -2.34
C CYS A 93 11.96 5.09 -3.85
N ASP A 94 12.60 6.03 -4.53
CA ASP A 94 12.63 6.06 -5.99
C ASP A 94 13.71 5.08 -6.47
N LEU A 95 13.41 4.33 -7.54
CA LEU A 95 14.27 3.30 -8.10
C LEU A 95 14.43 3.52 -9.62
N THR A 96 15.56 3.10 -10.15
CA THR A 96 15.78 2.92 -11.59
C THR A 96 15.91 1.43 -11.85
N ALA A 97 15.20 0.88 -12.83
CA ALA A 97 15.24 -0.55 -13.12
C ALA A 97 15.33 -0.83 -14.63
N ASP A 98 16.02 -1.90 -15.04
CA ASP A 98 16.07 -2.37 -16.44
C ASP A 98 14.88 -3.29 -16.82
N HIS A 99 14.12 -3.71 -15.81
CA HIS A 99 12.86 -4.45 -15.91
C HIS A 99 11.84 -3.88 -14.91
N VAL A 100 10.61 -4.40 -14.91
CA VAL A 100 9.61 -4.08 -13.89
C VAL A 100 9.74 -5.12 -12.76
N PRO A 101 10.33 -4.78 -11.61
CA PRO A 101 10.53 -5.73 -10.53
C PRO A 101 9.24 -6.03 -9.76
N GLN A 102 9.17 -7.20 -9.14
CA GLN A 102 8.05 -7.60 -8.28
C GLN A 102 8.37 -7.39 -6.80
N ALA A 103 7.36 -7.08 -5.98
CA ALA A 103 7.55 -6.90 -4.54
C ALA A 103 8.17 -8.12 -3.84
N SER A 104 7.91 -9.34 -4.34
CA SER A 104 8.48 -10.59 -3.82
C SER A 104 9.97 -10.78 -4.10
N GLU A 105 10.56 -9.97 -4.98
CA GLU A 105 12.00 -10.00 -5.28
C GLU A 105 12.82 -9.21 -4.27
N PHE A 106 12.15 -8.40 -3.45
CA PHE A 106 12.75 -7.68 -2.34
C PHE A 106 12.58 -8.51 -1.07
N SER A 107 13.60 -8.49 -0.22
CA SER A 107 13.46 -9.02 1.15
C SER A 107 13.86 -7.96 2.15
N ALA A 108 12.93 -7.63 3.05
CA ALA A 108 13.14 -6.70 4.14
C ALA A 108 13.26 -7.48 5.46
N ALA A 109 14.30 -7.19 6.23
CA ALA A 109 14.58 -7.84 7.50
C ALA A 109 14.84 -6.80 8.58
N THR A 110 14.07 -6.87 9.67
CA THR A 110 14.29 -6.03 10.85
C THR A 110 15.54 -6.47 11.57
N ILE A 111 16.49 -5.55 11.74
CA ILE A 111 17.75 -5.78 12.43
C ILE A 111 17.59 -5.51 13.93
N SER A 112 16.89 -4.42 14.28
CA SER A 112 16.65 -4.01 15.66
C SER A 112 15.37 -3.20 15.76
N ALA A 113 14.67 -3.34 16.88
CA ALA A 113 13.55 -2.48 17.23
C ALA A 113 13.46 -2.32 18.75
N LEU A 114 13.26 -1.07 19.20
CA LEU A 114 13.10 -0.70 20.60
C LEU A 114 11.75 0.00 20.80
N ASP A 115 11.14 -0.16 21.98
CA ASP A 115 10.03 0.67 22.41
C ASP A 115 10.49 2.11 22.73
N PRO A 116 9.58 3.07 22.98
CA PRO A 116 9.94 4.45 23.31
C PRO A 116 10.69 4.61 24.64
N GLN A 117 10.72 3.56 25.48
CA GLN A 117 11.48 3.52 26.73
C GLN A 117 12.88 2.89 26.53
N GLY A 118 13.21 2.47 25.31
CA GLY A 118 14.47 1.83 24.95
C GLY A 118 14.53 0.33 25.25
N ALA A 119 13.40 -0.32 25.56
CA ALA A 119 13.36 -1.76 25.77
C ALA A 119 13.28 -2.49 24.42
N PRO A 120 14.05 -3.58 24.22
CA PRO A 120 14.00 -4.37 22.99
C PRO A 120 12.65 -5.02 22.75
N LEU A 121 12.14 -4.93 21.53
CA LEU A 121 10.91 -5.61 21.13
C LEU A 121 11.19 -7.07 20.74
N VAL A 122 10.55 -8.00 21.43
CA VAL A 122 10.66 -9.44 21.18
C VAL A 122 9.26 -10.04 21.09
N PRO A 123 8.83 -10.57 19.93
CA PRO A 123 9.59 -10.67 18.67
C PRO A 123 9.80 -9.31 17.98
N LEU A 124 10.82 -9.22 17.13
CA LEU A 124 11.02 -8.04 16.29
C LEU A 124 9.81 -7.85 15.34
N PRO A 125 9.38 -6.60 15.10
CA PRO A 125 8.29 -6.32 14.19
C PRO A 125 8.67 -6.72 12.76
N ALA A 126 7.68 -7.20 12.00
CA ALA A 126 7.89 -7.57 10.61
C ALA A 126 7.80 -6.32 9.73
N VAL A 127 8.84 -6.07 8.94
CA VAL A 127 8.84 -5.07 7.86
C VAL A 127 8.69 -5.81 6.54
N THR A 128 7.80 -5.33 5.68
CA THR A 128 7.54 -5.93 4.37
C THR A 128 7.48 -4.87 3.28
N VAL A 129 7.77 -5.28 2.04
CA VAL A 129 7.54 -4.45 0.86
C VAL A 129 6.06 -4.55 0.51
N ARG A 130 5.38 -3.41 0.55
CA ARG A 130 3.94 -3.32 0.28
C ARG A 130 3.67 -3.37 -1.22
N GLU A 131 4.37 -2.53 -1.98
CA GLU A 131 4.15 -2.37 -3.41
C GLU A 131 5.40 -1.80 -4.09
N VAL A 132 5.63 -2.25 -5.32
CA VAL A 132 6.58 -1.66 -6.26
C VAL A 132 5.80 -1.17 -7.47
N PHE A 133 5.88 0.13 -7.74
CA PHE A 133 5.14 0.78 -8.82
C PHE A 133 6.10 1.33 -9.86
N CYS A 134 6.01 0.82 -11.08
CA CYS A 134 6.71 1.35 -12.25
C CYS A 134 5.64 1.87 -13.23
N PRO A 135 5.58 3.19 -13.51
CA PRO A 135 4.68 3.74 -14.52
C PRO A 135 5.15 3.31 -15.91
N THR A 136 4.75 2.12 -16.34
CA THR A 136 4.79 1.76 -17.75
C THR A 136 3.65 2.45 -18.49
N THR A 137 3.85 2.80 -19.76
CA THR A 137 2.74 3.15 -20.64
C THR A 137 1.92 1.87 -20.86
N THR A 138 0.99 1.59 -19.93
CA THR A 138 0.10 0.45 -20.03
C THR A 138 -0.74 0.61 -21.28
N THR A 139 -0.41 -0.13 -22.33
CA THR A 139 -1.38 -0.42 -23.38
C THR A 139 -2.40 -1.34 -22.71
N THR A 140 -3.47 -0.75 -22.20
CA THR A 140 -4.60 -1.48 -21.63
C THR A 140 -5.16 -2.37 -22.72
N THR A 141 -4.78 -3.64 -22.72
CA THR A 141 -5.46 -4.64 -23.54
C THR A 141 -6.72 -4.99 -22.77
N THR A 142 -7.83 -4.34 -23.11
CA THR A 142 -9.14 -4.63 -22.51
C THR A 142 -9.56 -6.02 -22.97
N THR A 143 -9.23 -7.05 -22.20
CA THR A 143 -9.97 -8.31 -22.29
C THR A 143 -11.34 -8.05 -21.66
N THR A 144 -12.38 -7.97 -22.50
CA THR A 144 -13.77 -7.97 -22.06
C THR A 144 -14.10 -9.34 -21.48
N THR A 145 -13.67 -9.59 -20.25
CA THR A 145 -14.30 -10.59 -19.41
C THR A 145 -15.64 -9.97 -19.01
N THR A 146 -16.74 -10.59 -19.42
CA THR A 146 -18.06 -10.31 -18.87
C THR A 146 -18.04 -10.64 -17.39
N VAL A 147 -17.66 -9.67 -16.57
CA VAL A 147 -17.77 -9.72 -15.12
C VAL A 147 -19.26 -9.85 -14.81
N PRO A 148 -19.70 -10.87 -14.06
CA PRO A 148 -21.09 -10.94 -13.61
C PRO A 148 -21.42 -9.65 -12.87
N ALA A 149 -22.60 -9.08 -13.13
CA ALA A 149 -23.01 -7.82 -12.54
C ALA A 149 -22.77 -7.84 -11.01
N PRO A 150 -22.17 -6.78 -10.43
CA PRO A 150 -21.93 -6.73 -9.00
C PRO A 150 -23.25 -6.93 -8.24
N VAL A 151 -23.23 -7.81 -7.23
CA VAL A 151 -24.37 -8.00 -6.34
C VAL A 151 -24.42 -6.79 -5.41
N CYS A 152 -25.54 -6.09 -5.39
CA CYS A 152 -25.72 -4.97 -4.48
C CYS A 152 -25.77 -5.47 -3.04
N GLY A 153 -24.97 -4.88 -2.16
CA GLY A 153 -24.79 -5.31 -0.78
C GLY A 153 -23.75 -6.41 -0.56
N ASP A 154 -23.03 -6.85 -1.60
CA ASP A 154 -21.91 -7.82 -1.52
C ASP A 154 -20.59 -7.03 -1.51
N ALA A 155 -20.19 -6.56 -0.33
CA ALA A 155 -19.07 -5.65 -0.16
C ALA A 155 -17.71 -6.37 -0.30
N ASP A 156 -17.62 -7.64 0.12
CA ASP A 156 -16.40 -8.43 -0.01
C ASP A 156 -16.25 -9.11 -1.38
N GLY A 157 -17.33 -9.17 -2.17
CA GLY A 157 -17.33 -9.73 -3.52
C GLY A 157 -17.40 -11.25 -3.56
N ASN A 158 -17.86 -11.90 -2.49
CA ASN A 158 -17.96 -13.35 -2.39
C ASN A 158 -19.22 -13.92 -3.08
N GLY A 159 -20.10 -13.05 -3.59
CA GLY A 159 -21.33 -13.40 -4.28
C GLY A 159 -22.54 -13.61 -3.35
N ARG A 160 -22.43 -13.29 -2.07
CA ARG A 160 -23.48 -13.38 -1.06
C ARG A 160 -23.67 -12.02 -0.39
N VAL A 161 -24.81 -11.87 0.28
CA VAL A 161 -25.10 -10.68 1.10
C VAL A 161 -25.29 -11.19 2.52
N ASP A 162 -24.28 -11.01 3.36
CA ASP A 162 -24.28 -11.43 4.75
C ASP A 162 -23.89 -10.30 5.71
N ALA A 163 -23.80 -10.61 7.01
CA ALA A 163 -23.53 -9.60 8.04
C ALA A 163 -22.10 -9.02 7.95
N THR A 164 -21.17 -9.75 7.32
CA THR A 164 -19.80 -9.31 7.03
C THR A 164 -19.83 -8.15 6.05
N ASP A 165 -20.68 -8.23 5.03
CA ASP A 165 -20.85 -7.15 4.06
C ASP A 165 -21.36 -5.87 4.72
N ALA A 166 -22.33 -6.00 5.62
CA ALA A 166 -22.85 -4.85 6.36
C ALA A 166 -21.76 -4.17 7.22
N LEU A 167 -20.89 -4.95 7.83
CA LEU A 167 -19.76 -4.42 8.60
C LEU A 167 -18.77 -3.69 7.69
N LEU A 168 -18.45 -4.26 6.53
CA LEU A 168 -17.55 -3.65 5.54
C LEU A 168 -18.12 -2.34 4.97
N VAL A 169 -19.42 -2.29 4.69
CA VAL A 169 -20.11 -1.05 4.27
C VAL A 169 -20.03 0.00 5.37
N LEU A 170 -20.22 -0.38 6.64
CA LEU A 170 -20.13 0.53 7.77
C LEU A 170 -18.72 1.09 7.95
N TRP A 171 -17.71 0.22 7.82
CA TRP A 171 -16.30 0.62 7.84
C TRP A 171 -15.97 1.55 6.68
N ALA A 172 -16.46 1.28 5.47
CA ALA A 172 -16.32 2.18 4.32
C ALA A 172 -16.98 3.55 4.55
N ALA A 173 -18.12 3.60 5.24
CA ALA A 173 -18.79 4.85 5.58
C ALA A 173 -18.06 5.69 6.64
N VAL A 174 -17.44 5.04 7.63
CA VAL A 174 -16.76 5.73 8.76
C VAL A 174 -15.31 6.06 8.45
N GLU A 175 -14.56 5.08 7.96
CA GLU A 175 -13.11 5.16 7.74
C GLU A 175 -12.74 5.48 6.29
N ARG A 176 -13.72 5.57 5.39
CA ARG A 176 -13.51 5.77 3.93
C ARG A 176 -12.62 4.69 3.30
N LEU A 177 -12.74 3.46 3.78
CA LEU A 177 -12.15 2.31 3.10
C LEU A 177 -12.70 2.20 1.66
N PRO A 178 -11.89 1.70 0.71
CA PRO A 178 -12.35 1.54 -0.67
C PRO A 178 -13.53 0.58 -0.74
N CYS A 179 -14.71 1.10 -1.10
CA CYS A 179 -15.80 0.26 -1.57
C CYS A 179 -16.49 0.91 -2.77
N PRO A 180 -16.66 0.19 -3.89
CA PRO A 180 -17.36 0.73 -5.05
C PRO A 180 -18.84 0.98 -4.74
N PRO A 181 -19.41 2.12 -5.18
CA PRO A 181 -20.83 2.43 -4.99
C PRO A 181 -21.76 1.34 -5.52
N SER A 182 -21.37 0.66 -6.59
CA SER A 182 -22.13 -0.45 -7.18
C SER A 182 -22.33 -1.67 -6.26
N ARG A 183 -21.65 -1.72 -5.11
CA ARG A 183 -21.78 -2.77 -4.10
C ARG A 183 -22.18 -2.21 -2.74
N CYS A 184 -21.64 -1.06 -2.34
CA CYS A 184 -21.83 -0.53 -0.99
C CYS A 184 -22.86 0.60 -0.87
N ASP A 185 -23.27 1.27 -1.95
CA ASP A 185 -24.33 2.30 -1.89
C ASP A 185 -25.69 1.63 -1.98
N ALA A 186 -26.05 0.88 -0.94
CA ALA A 186 -27.27 0.07 -0.90
C ALA A 186 -28.55 0.92 -1.00
N SER A 187 -28.50 2.20 -0.62
CA SER A 187 -29.61 3.14 -0.76
C SER A 187 -29.74 3.73 -2.16
N GLY A 188 -28.63 3.80 -2.93
CA GLY A 188 -28.58 4.41 -4.25
C GLY A 188 -28.58 5.93 -4.23
N ASP A 189 -28.24 6.55 -3.10
CA ASP A 189 -28.28 8.00 -2.92
C ASP A 189 -26.97 8.71 -3.34
N GLY A 190 -25.98 7.94 -3.79
CA GLY A 190 -24.67 8.40 -4.21
C GLY A 190 -23.70 8.65 -3.06
N ARG A 191 -24.06 8.27 -1.83
CA ARG A 191 -23.23 8.43 -0.63
C ARG A 191 -23.10 7.11 0.10
N LEU A 192 -21.90 6.81 0.58
CA LEU A 192 -21.69 5.71 1.52
C LEU A 192 -21.93 6.20 2.94
N SER A 193 -22.91 5.61 3.61
CA SER A 193 -23.35 5.99 4.95
C SER A 193 -23.69 4.77 5.81
N ALA A 194 -23.89 4.98 7.11
CA ALA A 194 -24.39 3.94 8.01
C ALA A 194 -25.81 3.44 7.62
N SER A 195 -26.57 4.23 6.84
CA SER A 195 -27.88 3.82 6.32
C SER A 195 -27.74 2.68 5.31
N ASP A 196 -26.69 2.69 4.49
CA ASP A 196 -26.40 1.64 3.52
C ASP A 196 -26.04 0.33 4.24
N ALA A 197 -25.17 0.41 5.26
CA ALA A 197 -24.81 -0.73 6.10
C ALA A 197 -26.04 -1.35 6.77
N LEU A 198 -26.98 -0.52 7.25
CA LEU A 198 -28.22 -0.99 7.83
C LEU A 198 -29.11 -1.71 6.81
N LEU A 199 -29.20 -1.22 5.58
CA LEU A 199 -29.95 -1.87 4.50
C LEU A 199 -29.35 -3.25 4.16
N VAL A 200 -28.02 -3.33 4.05
CA VAL A 200 -27.30 -4.59 3.83
C VAL A 200 -27.52 -5.56 4.99
N LEU A 201 -27.41 -5.11 6.24
CA LEU A 201 -27.63 -5.97 7.41
C LEU A 201 -29.05 -6.53 7.44
N ARG A 202 -30.06 -5.69 7.13
CA ARG A 202 -31.45 -6.12 7.05
C ARG A 202 -31.63 -7.20 5.98
N ALA A 203 -31.06 -7.00 4.80
CA ALA A 203 -31.09 -8.01 3.74
C ALA A 203 -30.43 -9.33 4.17
N ALA A 204 -29.25 -9.25 4.80
CA ALA A 204 -28.49 -10.40 5.29
C ALA A 204 -29.25 -11.26 6.31
N VAL A 205 -30.06 -10.64 7.17
CA VAL A 205 -30.87 -11.36 8.19
C VAL A 205 -32.28 -11.70 7.71
N GLY A 206 -32.60 -11.51 6.42
CA GLY A 206 -33.90 -11.83 5.83
C GLY A 206 -35.01 -10.85 6.17
N LEU A 207 -34.67 -9.64 6.63
CA LEU A 207 -35.65 -8.56 6.81
C LEU A 207 -35.91 -7.84 5.48
N PRO A 208 -37.10 -7.25 5.29
CA PRO A 208 -37.38 -6.44 4.11
C PRO A 208 -36.41 -5.26 4.01
N ALA A 209 -35.62 -5.25 2.93
CA ALA A 209 -34.73 -4.16 2.54
C ALA A 209 -34.67 -4.13 1.00
N ALA A 210 -34.78 -2.94 0.42
CA ALA A 210 -34.57 -2.73 -1.00
C ALA A 210 -33.13 -2.25 -1.20
N LEU A 211 -32.33 -3.05 -1.90
CA LEU A 211 -30.95 -2.72 -2.24
C LEU A 211 -30.94 -2.14 -3.66
N SER A 212 -30.51 -0.89 -3.80
CA SER A 212 -30.63 -0.09 -5.03
C SER A 212 -29.30 0.52 -5.46
N CYS A 213 -28.24 -0.27 -5.47
CA CYS A 213 -26.91 0.21 -5.82
C CYS A 213 -26.87 0.79 -7.25
N PRO A 214 -26.15 1.90 -7.47
CA PRO A 214 -25.96 2.46 -8.80
C PRO A 214 -25.22 1.47 -9.69
N ALA A 215 -25.71 1.29 -10.92
CA ALA A 215 -24.98 0.50 -11.91
C ALA A 215 -23.60 1.11 -12.16
N THR A 216 -22.58 0.27 -12.31
CA THR A 216 -21.27 0.71 -12.84
C THR A 216 -21.51 1.37 -14.19
N GLY A 217 -21.29 2.69 -14.27
CA GLY A 217 -21.28 3.40 -15.55
C GLY A 217 -20.21 2.84 -16.49
N PRO A 218 -20.35 3.04 -17.81
CA PRO A 218 -19.41 2.53 -18.81
C PRO A 218 -17.99 3.10 -18.68
#